data_AF-A0A913X3S8-F1
#
_entry.id   AF-A0A913X3S8-F1
#
_cell.length_a   1.000
_cell.length_b   1.000
_cell.length_c   1.000
_cell.angle_alpha   90.00
_cell.angle_beta   90.00
_cell.angle_gamma   90.00
#
_symmetry.space_group_name_H-M   'P 1'
#
loop_
_entity.id
_entity.type
_entity.pdbx_description
1 polymer ?
#
loop_
_entity_poly.entity_id
_entity_poly.type
_entity_poly.pdbx_seq_one_letter_code
_entity_poly.pdbx_strand_id
1 'polypeptide(L)'
;MASEKILMVVLAVVFGLIQAGELPENDPSGYYRPPCKWGSWSKCSKTCGGGTQQRKCTYEYPYGRRTPYYPNYRVQTRPCNTNCCPVNGGFSAWTKWGDCGRNCYQVRRRYCTNPKPRCGGKKCRGPRRLERRCSRPYCAYYQG
;
A
#
# COMPACT_ATOMS: atom_id res chain seq x y z
N MET A 1 -37.70 -28.74 18.66
CA MET A 1 -36.23 -28.93 18.76
C MET A 1 -35.44 -28.07 17.76
N ALA A 2 -35.84 -26.80 17.52
CA ALA A 2 -35.18 -25.89 16.57
C ALA A 2 -34.54 -24.65 17.24
N SER A 3 -34.75 -24.45 18.54
CA SER A 3 -34.39 -23.22 19.24
C SER A 3 -32.95 -23.19 19.77
N GLU A 4 -32.34 -24.34 20.06
CA GLU A 4 -30.99 -24.38 20.66
C GLU A 4 -29.85 -24.26 19.65
N LYS A 5 -30.09 -24.64 18.38
CA LYS A 5 -29.05 -24.57 17.33
C LYS A 5 -28.72 -23.13 16.92
N ILE A 6 -29.67 -22.21 17.06
CA ILE A 6 -29.50 -20.80 16.66
C ILE A 6 -28.66 -20.04 17.71
N LEU A 7 -28.84 -20.34 18.99
CA LEU A 7 -28.15 -19.65 20.09
C LEU A 7 -26.63 -19.94 20.10
N MET A 8 -26.23 -21.16 19.75
CA MET A 8 -24.81 -21.55 19.65
C MET A 8 -24.08 -20.85 18.49
N VAL A 9 -24.79 -20.57 17.40
CA VAL A 9 -24.23 -19.89 16.21
C VAL A 9 -24.00 -18.40 16.48
N VAL A 10 -24.91 -17.75 17.20
CA VAL A 10 -24.76 -16.32 17.55
C VAL A 10 -23.59 -16.10 18.50
N LEU A 11 -23.36 -16.99 19.46
CA LEU A 11 -22.22 -16.90 20.38
C LEU A 11 -20.87 -17.08 19.67
N ALA A 12 -20.74 -18.03 18.75
CA ALA A 12 -19.49 -18.28 18.04
C ALA A 12 -19.04 -17.11 17.13
N VAL A 13 -19.98 -16.31 16.62
CA VAL A 13 -19.72 -15.12 15.81
C VAL A 13 -19.21 -13.95 16.68
N VAL A 14 -19.69 -13.81 17.91
CA VAL A 14 -19.26 -12.73 18.84
C VAL A 14 -17.85 -12.99 19.40
N PHE A 15 -17.42 -14.25 19.51
CA PHE A 15 -16.09 -14.63 20.03
C PHE A 15 -14.97 -14.77 18.98
N GLY A 16 -15.22 -14.43 17.71
CA GLY A 16 -14.17 -14.36 16.69
C GLY A 16 -13.55 -15.70 16.27
N LEU A 17 -14.22 -16.83 16.55
CA LEU A 17 -13.72 -18.18 16.23
C LEU A 17 -14.07 -18.66 14.81
N ILE A 18 -14.86 -17.90 14.04
CA ILE A 18 -15.24 -18.25 12.67
C ILE A 18 -14.76 -17.15 11.71
N GLN A 19 -13.84 -17.49 10.81
CA GLN A 19 -13.44 -16.63 9.70
C GLN A 19 -14.60 -16.57 8.70
N ALA A 20 -15.01 -15.36 8.28
CA ALA A 20 -16.11 -15.13 7.36
C ALA A 20 -15.98 -15.97 6.07
N GLY A 21 -16.71 -17.09 6.03
CA GLY A 21 -16.70 -18.03 4.91
C GLY A 21 -17.64 -19.23 5.03
N GLU A 22 -18.57 -19.24 5.99
CA GLU A 22 -19.38 -20.43 6.30
C GLU A 22 -20.83 -20.08 6.59
N LEU A 23 -21.58 -19.69 5.55
CA LEU A 23 -22.98 -20.06 5.41
C LEU A 23 -23.22 -20.34 3.92
N PRO A 24 -23.97 -21.39 3.54
CA PRO A 24 -24.42 -21.51 2.16
C PRO A 24 -25.25 -20.26 1.88
N GLU A 25 -24.75 -19.41 0.96
CA GLU A 25 -25.58 -18.34 0.39
C GLU A 25 -26.81 -19.03 -0.20
N ASN A 26 -27.95 -18.96 0.50
CA ASN A 26 -29.23 -19.38 -0.04
C ASN A 26 -29.45 -18.50 -1.28
N ASP A 27 -29.17 -19.07 -2.46
CA ASP A 27 -29.51 -18.46 -3.73
C ASP A 27 -31.04 -18.31 -3.76
N PRO A 28 -31.59 -17.10 -3.93
CA PRO A 28 -33.04 -16.90 -4.01
C PRO A 28 -33.72 -17.73 -5.10
N SER A 29 -32.95 -18.32 -6.04
CA SER A 29 -33.47 -19.25 -7.05
C SER A 29 -33.70 -20.69 -6.57
N GLY A 30 -33.37 -21.05 -5.33
CA GLY A 30 -33.61 -22.40 -4.77
C GLY A 30 -32.77 -23.52 -5.39
N TYR A 31 -31.76 -23.18 -6.19
CA TYR A 31 -30.85 -24.15 -6.80
C TYR A 31 -29.65 -24.41 -5.88
N TYR A 32 -29.42 -25.68 -5.55
CA TYR A 32 -28.23 -26.10 -4.82
C TYR A 32 -26.98 -25.76 -5.62
N ARG A 33 -26.16 -24.84 -5.10
CA ARG A 33 -24.89 -24.48 -5.71
C ARG A 33 -23.79 -25.35 -5.09
N PRO A 34 -23.15 -26.26 -5.86
CA PRO A 34 -22.16 -27.17 -5.29
C PRO A 34 -20.92 -26.40 -4.78
N PRO A 35 -20.14 -26.98 -3.85
CA PRO A 35 -18.88 -26.39 -3.44
C PRO A 35 -17.95 -26.27 -4.65
N CYS A 36 -17.35 -25.09 -4.85
CA CYS A 36 -16.43 -24.85 -5.95
C CYS A 36 -14.98 -25.10 -5.55
N LYS A 37 -14.14 -25.41 -6.54
CA LYS A 37 -12.70 -25.58 -6.36
C LYS A 37 -12.00 -24.25 -6.56
N TRP A 38 -11.29 -23.79 -5.53
CA TRP A 38 -10.50 -22.57 -5.59
C TRP A 38 -9.21 -22.79 -6.37
N GLY A 39 -8.96 -21.91 -7.35
CA GLY A 39 -7.64 -21.73 -7.93
C GLY A 39 -6.72 -20.90 -7.03
N SER A 40 -5.45 -20.84 -7.41
CA SER A 40 -4.45 -19.99 -6.75
C SER A 40 -4.78 -18.52 -6.88
N TRP A 41 -4.34 -17.74 -5.88
CA TRP A 41 -4.38 -16.28 -5.97
C TRP A 41 -3.48 -15.78 -7.09
N SER A 42 -3.98 -14.81 -7.84
CA SER A 42 -3.17 -14.05 -8.80
C SER A 42 -2.05 -13.31 -8.08
N LYS A 43 -1.05 -12.86 -8.85
CA LYS A 43 -0.12 -11.85 -8.35
C LYS A 43 -0.92 -10.61 -7.91
N CYS A 44 -0.43 -9.95 -6.85
CA CYS A 44 -1.01 -8.70 -6.39
C CYS A 44 -0.84 -7.62 -7.46
N SER A 45 -1.86 -6.78 -7.66
CA SER A 45 -1.81 -5.70 -8.66
C SER A 45 -0.76 -4.64 -8.37
N LYS A 46 -0.36 -4.49 -7.10
CA LYS A 46 0.74 -3.61 -6.68
C LYS A 46 1.68 -4.34 -5.75
N THR A 47 2.95 -3.95 -5.74
CA THR A 47 3.97 -4.51 -4.81
C THR A 47 3.94 -3.85 -3.44
N CYS A 48 3.34 -2.67 -3.31
CA CYS A 48 3.16 -1.93 -2.07
C CYS A 48 2.02 -0.91 -2.20
N GLY A 49 1.64 -0.26 -1.10
CA GLY A 49 0.68 0.86 -1.10
C GLY A 49 -0.77 0.45 -1.34
N GLY A 50 -1.09 -0.82 -1.12
CA GLY A 50 -2.43 -1.37 -1.32
C GLY A 50 -2.72 -1.72 -2.77
N GLY A 51 -2.75 -3.02 -3.03
CA GLY A 51 -3.23 -3.63 -4.26
C GLY A 51 -4.36 -4.63 -3.99
N THR A 52 -4.76 -5.31 -5.05
CA THR A 52 -5.80 -6.34 -5.03
C THR A 52 -5.26 -7.58 -5.74
N GLN A 53 -5.67 -8.75 -5.25
CA GLN A 53 -5.45 -10.02 -5.92
C GLN A 53 -6.78 -10.75 -6.01
N GLN A 54 -6.89 -11.59 -7.03
CA GLN A 54 -8.10 -12.32 -7.33
C GLN A 54 -7.81 -13.82 -7.42
N ARG A 55 -8.77 -14.63 -7.02
CA ARG A 55 -8.78 -16.07 -7.32
C ARG A 55 -10.14 -16.47 -7.86
N LYS A 56 -10.13 -17.46 -8.76
CA LYS A 56 -11.33 -18.01 -9.37
C LYS A 56 -11.73 -19.29 -8.64
N CYS A 57 -13.02 -19.43 -8.32
CA CYS A 57 -13.62 -20.66 -7.83
C CYS A 57 -14.43 -21.30 -8.96
N THR A 58 -14.08 -22.49 -9.41
CA THR A 58 -14.78 -23.15 -10.51
C THR A 58 -15.74 -24.21 -9.98
N TYR A 59 -16.98 -24.22 -10.49
CA TYR A 59 -17.97 -25.24 -10.15
C TYR A 59 -17.80 -26.47 -11.04
N GLU A 60 -17.76 -27.65 -10.41
CA GLU A 60 -17.85 -28.94 -11.09
C GLU A 60 -19.30 -29.42 -11.00
N TYR A 61 -19.96 -29.58 -12.15
CA TYR A 61 -21.33 -30.08 -12.20
C TYR A 61 -21.33 -31.56 -12.59
N PRO A 62 -22.00 -32.45 -11.83
CA PRO A 62 -21.96 -33.89 -12.05
C PRO A 62 -22.53 -34.35 -13.42
N TYR A 63 -23.28 -33.49 -14.12
CA TYR A 63 -23.89 -33.81 -15.42
C TYR A 63 -23.49 -32.86 -16.55
N GLY A 64 -22.43 -32.05 -16.36
CA GLY A 64 -21.99 -31.09 -17.39
C GLY A 64 -22.98 -29.98 -17.75
N ARG A 65 -24.17 -29.93 -17.11
CA ARG A 65 -25.18 -28.90 -17.33
C ARG A 65 -24.66 -27.55 -16.85
N ARG A 66 -24.33 -26.67 -17.78
CA ARG A 66 -24.04 -25.25 -17.53
C ARG A 66 -25.33 -24.47 -17.72
N THR A 67 -25.67 -23.59 -16.79
CA THR A 67 -26.75 -22.63 -17.03
C THR A 67 -26.21 -21.55 -17.97
N PRO A 68 -26.88 -21.23 -19.09
CA PRO A 68 -26.42 -20.18 -20.02
C PRO A 68 -26.35 -18.80 -19.37
N TYR A 69 -27.10 -18.62 -18.27
CA TYR A 69 -27.30 -17.34 -17.61
C TYR A 69 -26.22 -16.98 -16.58
N TYR A 70 -25.44 -17.96 -16.08
CA TYR A 70 -24.42 -17.69 -15.07
C TYR A 70 -23.05 -18.26 -15.43
N PRO A 71 -21.95 -17.53 -15.12
CA PRO A 71 -20.61 -18.08 -15.22
C PRO A 71 -20.47 -19.33 -14.36
N ASN A 72 -19.79 -20.35 -14.89
CA ASN A 72 -19.45 -21.57 -14.15
C ASN A 72 -18.33 -21.35 -13.11
N TYR A 73 -18.10 -20.11 -12.69
CA TYR A 73 -17.11 -19.73 -11.70
C TYR A 73 -17.56 -18.52 -10.88
N ARG A 74 -17.00 -18.36 -9.68
CA ARG A 74 -17.03 -17.10 -8.91
C ARG A 74 -15.63 -16.53 -8.82
N VAL A 75 -15.54 -15.23 -8.57
CA VAL A 75 -14.27 -14.54 -8.31
C VAL A 75 -14.30 -14.01 -6.90
N GLN A 76 -13.24 -14.26 -6.14
CA GLN A 76 -13.00 -13.60 -4.88
C GLN A 76 -11.87 -12.60 -5.06
N THR A 77 -12.09 -11.38 -4.56
CA THR A 77 -11.08 -10.33 -4.53
C THR A 77 -10.68 -10.10 -3.08
N ARG A 78 -9.39 -9.92 -2.81
CA ARG A 78 -8.91 -9.50 -1.49
C ARG A 78 -7.81 -8.43 -1.62
N PRO A 79 -7.65 -7.57 -0.61
CA PRO A 79 -6.52 -6.66 -0.55
C PRO A 79 -5.21 -7.43 -0.38
N CYS A 80 -4.12 -6.85 -0.89
CA CYS A 80 -2.77 -7.36 -0.74
C CYS A 80 -1.76 -6.20 -0.75
N ASN A 81 -0.55 -6.46 -0.24
CA ASN A 81 0.55 -5.49 -0.21
C ASN A 81 0.15 -4.12 0.34
N THR A 82 -0.59 -4.14 1.46
CA THR A 82 -1.10 -2.94 2.15
C THR A 82 -0.02 -2.14 2.87
N ASN A 83 1.19 -2.70 2.98
CA ASN A 83 2.35 -2.00 3.52
C ASN A 83 2.65 -0.73 2.72
N CYS A 84 3.07 0.33 3.42
CA CYS A 84 3.42 1.59 2.79
C CYS A 84 4.58 1.42 1.79
N CYS A 85 4.50 2.11 0.65
CA CYS A 85 5.58 2.14 -0.34
C CYS A 85 6.77 2.97 0.12
N PRO A 86 8.02 2.47 -0.01
CA PRO A 86 9.21 3.26 0.21
C PRO A 86 9.24 4.49 -0.70
N VAL A 87 9.48 5.66 -0.11
CA VAL A 87 9.75 6.88 -0.88
C VAL A 87 11.11 7.40 -0.49
N ASN A 88 12.00 7.46 -1.47
CA ASN A 88 13.34 8.00 -1.29
C ASN A 88 13.27 9.52 -1.10
N GLY A 89 14.06 10.02 -0.16
CA GLY A 89 14.15 11.44 0.14
C GLY A 89 14.81 12.20 -0.99
N GLY A 90 14.19 13.30 -1.39
CA GLY A 90 14.76 14.27 -2.33
C GLY A 90 15.01 15.62 -1.66
N PHE A 91 16.05 16.30 -2.14
CA PHE A 91 16.34 17.64 -1.65
C PHE A 91 15.35 18.65 -2.22
N SER A 92 14.93 19.60 -1.39
CA SER A 92 14.33 20.85 -1.82
C SER A 92 15.29 21.62 -2.74
N ALA A 93 14.75 22.61 -3.45
CA ALA A 93 15.60 23.64 -4.03
C ALA A 93 16.51 24.26 -2.95
N TRP A 94 17.68 24.71 -3.39
CA TRP A 94 18.54 25.52 -2.53
C TRP A 94 17.82 26.81 -2.17
N THR A 95 17.99 27.27 -0.93
CA THR A 95 17.67 28.66 -0.59
C THR A 95 18.50 29.61 -1.45
N LYS A 96 18.04 30.86 -1.58
CA LYS A 96 18.93 31.94 -2.01
C LYS A 96 20.18 31.95 -1.13
N TRP A 97 21.30 32.42 -1.68
CA TRP A 97 22.47 32.68 -0.87
C TRP A 97 22.11 33.73 0.18
N GLY A 98 22.48 33.46 1.43
CA GLY A 98 22.41 34.47 2.48
C GLY A 98 23.40 35.58 2.23
N ASP A 99 23.31 36.62 3.05
CA ASP A 99 24.24 37.74 2.98
C ASP A 99 25.67 37.32 3.30
N CYS A 100 26.62 38.13 2.83
CA CYS A 100 28.01 37.91 3.15
C CYS A 100 28.28 38.21 4.63
N GLY A 101 28.74 37.19 5.37
CA GLY A 101 29.16 37.35 6.75
C GLY A 101 30.44 38.17 6.89
N ARG A 102 30.72 38.60 8.13
CA ARG A 102 32.00 39.24 8.50
C ARG A 102 33.21 38.35 8.22
N ASN A 103 33.02 37.04 8.27
CA ASN A 103 34.01 36.04 7.91
C ASN A 103 34.23 35.87 6.39
N CYS A 104 33.62 36.72 5.56
CA CYS A 104 33.73 36.68 4.10
C CYS A 104 33.14 35.43 3.43
N TYR A 105 32.25 34.72 4.13
CA TYR A 105 31.51 33.60 3.58
C TYR A 105 30.02 33.87 3.58
N GLN A 106 29.35 33.34 2.55
CA GLN A 106 27.90 33.30 2.45
C GLN A 106 27.45 31.85 2.37
N VAL A 107 26.27 31.58 2.91
CA VAL A 107 25.76 30.22 3.11
C VAL A 107 24.41 30.08 2.42
N ARG A 108 24.19 28.91 1.81
CA ARG A 108 22.85 28.47 1.41
C ARG A 108 22.55 27.08 1.93
N ARG A 109 21.27 26.78 2.10
CA ARG A 109 20.80 25.51 2.65
C ARG A 109 19.79 24.84 1.73
N ARG A 110 19.64 23.53 1.87
CA ARG A 110 18.55 22.75 1.29
C ARG A 110 18.11 21.68 2.28
N TYR A 111 16.88 21.25 2.17
CA TYR A 111 16.24 20.35 3.13
C TYR A 111 15.80 19.06 2.44
N CYS A 112 15.77 17.95 3.18
CA CYS A 112 15.36 16.65 2.65
C CYS A 112 13.83 16.50 2.73
N THR A 113 13.12 17.34 2.00
CA THR A 113 11.66 17.51 2.11
C THR A 113 10.94 17.35 0.78
N ASN A 114 11.67 17.20 -0.34
CA ASN A 114 11.07 17.16 -1.67
C ASN A 114 11.48 15.91 -2.47
N PRO A 115 10.88 14.73 -2.21
CA PRO A 115 9.92 14.44 -1.13
C PRO A 115 10.63 14.09 0.19
N LYS A 116 9.91 14.13 1.31
CA LYS A 116 10.41 13.62 2.59
C LYS A 116 10.51 12.07 2.52
N PRO A 117 11.63 11.46 2.94
CA PRO A 117 11.75 10.01 2.94
C PRO A 117 10.71 9.39 3.88
N ARG A 118 10.07 8.31 3.44
CA ARG A 118 9.10 7.54 4.24
C ARG A 118 9.17 6.05 3.94
N CYS A 119 8.66 5.27 4.90
CA CYS A 119 8.41 3.84 4.74
C CYS A 119 9.65 3.05 4.30
N GLY A 120 10.79 3.29 4.95
CA GLY A 120 12.06 2.63 4.64
C GLY A 120 12.80 3.17 3.41
N GLY A 121 12.31 4.23 2.78
CA GLY A 121 13.01 4.89 1.67
C GLY A 121 14.34 5.53 2.08
N LYS A 122 15.26 5.65 1.13
CA LYS A 122 16.61 6.17 1.35
C LYS A 122 16.59 7.64 1.78
N LYS A 123 17.48 8.03 2.69
CA LYS A 123 17.69 9.45 3.05
C LYS A 123 18.38 10.20 1.90
N CYS A 124 18.22 11.52 1.85
CA CYS A 124 18.94 12.35 0.87
C CYS A 124 20.46 12.23 1.05
N ARG A 125 21.17 12.03 -0.06
CA ARG A 125 22.63 11.93 -0.12
C ARG A 125 23.25 13.24 -0.61
N GLY A 126 24.19 13.79 0.16
CA GLY A 126 24.94 15.00 -0.20
C GLY A 126 24.83 16.12 0.84
N PRO A 127 25.51 17.26 0.62
CA PRO A 127 25.57 18.34 1.58
C PRO A 127 24.21 19.05 1.70
N ARG A 128 23.85 19.44 2.94
CA ARG A 128 22.65 20.26 3.26
C ARG A 128 22.97 21.76 3.35
N ARG A 129 24.24 22.08 3.54
CA ARG A 129 24.78 23.44 3.66
C ARG A 129 25.91 23.56 2.64
N LEU A 130 25.88 24.62 1.85
CA LEU A 130 27.00 25.03 1.03
C LEU A 130 27.46 26.41 1.47
N GLU A 131 28.75 26.62 1.36
CA GLU A 131 29.44 27.83 1.73
C GLU A 131 30.30 28.27 0.55
N ARG A 132 30.31 29.56 0.27
CA ARG A 132 31.20 30.15 -0.74
C ARG A 132 31.77 31.46 -0.24
N ARG A 133 32.98 31.78 -0.66
CA ARG A 133 33.60 33.08 -0.38
C ARG A 133 32.84 34.18 -1.13
N CYS A 134 32.76 35.36 -0.52
CA CYS A 134 32.19 36.53 -1.15
C CYS A 134 33.25 37.32 -1.92
N SER A 135 32.84 38.01 -2.97
CA SER A 135 33.69 38.89 -3.77
C SER A 135 33.64 40.35 -3.28
N ARG A 136 33.55 40.59 -1.96
CA ARG A 136 33.52 41.96 -1.41
C ARG A 136 34.95 42.51 -1.32
N PRO A 137 35.16 43.84 -1.50
CA PRO A 137 36.50 44.43 -1.51
C PRO A 137 37.33 44.11 -0.26
N TYR A 138 36.73 44.23 0.94
CA TYR A 138 37.42 43.90 2.19
C TYR A 138 37.76 42.40 2.30
N CYS A 139 37.04 41.52 1.60
CA CYS A 139 37.30 40.08 1.60
C CYS A 139 38.48 39.66 0.73
N ALA A 140 38.84 40.48 -0.25
CA ALA A 140 40.06 40.29 -1.03
C ALA A 140 41.31 40.66 -0.21
N TYR A 141 41.18 41.58 0.75
CA TYR A 141 42.29 42.01 1.61
C TYR A 141 42.74 40.93 2.62
N TYR A 142 41.80 40.11 3.13
CA TYR A 142 42.09 38.99 4.04
C TYR A 142 42.56 37.70 3.34
N GLN A 143 42.99 37.76 2.08
CA GLN A 143 43.50 36.61 1.31
C GLN A 143 45.04 36.52 1.25
N GLY A 144 45.76 37.38 1.98
CA GLY A 144 47.22 37.33 2.16
C GLY A 144 47.59 36.94 3.58
#